data_AF-A0A4Q9HFL5-F1
#
_entry.id   AF-A0A4Q9HFL5-F1
#
_cell.length_a   1.000
_cell.length_b   1.000
_cell.length_c   1.000
_cell.angle_alpha   90.00
_cell.angle_beta   90.00
_cell.angle_gamma   90.00
#
_symmetry.space_group_name_H-M   'P 1'
#
loop_
_entity.id
_entity.type
_entity.pdbx_description
1 polymer ?
#
loop_
_entity_poly.entity_id
_entity_poly.type
_entity_poly.pdbx_seq_one_letter_code
_entity_poly.pdbx_strand_id
1 'polypeptide(L)' 'MGFIGVAERKVEMLFLHPKYFGHGIGKKLLGFAKYVS' A
#
# COMPACT_ATOMS: atom_id res chain seq x y z
N MET A 1 11.18 0.95 -2.25
CA MET A 1 10.88 0.68 -0.84
C MET A 1 9.68 1.51 -0.43
N GLY A 2 8.69 0.87 0.18
CA GLY A 2 7.41 1.45 0.60
C GLY A 2 6.64 0.43 1.44
N PHE A 3 5.61 0.88 2.15
CA PHE A 3 4.80 0.06 3.04
C PHE A 3 3.35 0.54 3.09
N ILE A 4 2.48 -0.33 3.59
CA ILE A 4 1.05 -0.06 3.80
C ILE A 4 0.67 -0.47 5.22
N GLY A 5 -0.07 0.39 5.92
CA GLY A 5 -0.64 0.13 7.24
C GLY A 5 -2.13 -0.12 7.12
N VAL A 6 -2.61 -1.22 7.72
CA VAL A 6 -4.03 -1.60 7.77
C VAL A 6 -4.43 -1.80 9.22
N ALA A 7 -5.54 -1.17 9.63
CA ALA A 7 -6.14 -1.34 10.95
C ALA A 7 -7.67 -1.41 10.79
N GLU A 8 -8.34 -2.23 11.59
CA GLU A 8 -9.81 -2.36 11.57
C GLU A 8 -10.41 -2.50 10.16
N ARG A 9 -9.75 -3.31 9.31
CA ARG A 9 -10.15 -3.57 7.93
C ARG A 9 -10.09 -2.34 7.00
N LYS A 10 -9.39 -1.27 7.40
CA LYS A 10 -9.19 -0.03 6.63
C LYS A 10 -7.71 0.26 6.39
N VAL A 11 -7.44 0.90 5.26
CA VAL A 11 -6.10 1.41 4.95
C VAL A 11 -5.92 2.75 5.66
N GLU A 12 -5.04 2.79 6.65
CA GLU A 12 -4.72 4.00 7.41
C GLU A 12 -3.62 4.82 6.73
N MET A 13 -2.64 4.14 6.15
CA MET A 13 -1.50 4.81 5.51
C MET A 13 -0.87 3.98 4.40
N LEU A 14 -0.39 4.67 3.38
CA LEU A 14 0.37 4.12 2.27
C LEU A 14 1.51 5.08 1.94
N PHE A 15 2.74 4.63 2.19
CA PHE A 15 3.95 5.41 1.90
C PHE A 15 4.83 4.69 0.89
N LEU A 16 5.28 5.43 -0.11
CA LEU A 16 6.17 4.91 -1.14
C LEU A 16 7.24 5.95 -1.46
N HIS A 17 8.49 5.52 -1.58
CA HIS A 17 9.57 6.43 -1.96
C HIS A 17 9.35 6.96 -3.40
N PRO A 18 9.46 8.29 -3.65
CA PRO A 18 9.07 8.91 -4.92
C PRO A 18 9.67 8.30 -6.18
N LYS A 19 10.94 7.84 -6.11
CA LYS A 19 11.62 7.12 -7.22
C LYS A 19 10.87 5.89 -7.77
N TYR A 20 9.86 5.39 -7.05
CA TYR A 20 9.05 4.24 -7.45
C TYR A 20 7.62 4.61 -7.87
N PHE A 21 7.29 5.90 -7.96
CA PHE A 21 6.00 6.35 -8.46
C PHE A 21 5.83 5.99 -9.93
N GLY A 22 4.59 5.77 -10.38
CA GLY A 22 4.30 5.32 -11.75
C GLY A 22 4.58 3.83 -12.03
N HIS A 23 5.29 3.12 -11.14
CA HIS A 23 5.66 1.71 -11.36
C HIS A 23 4.61 0.69 -10.88
N GLY A 24 3.41 1.14 -10.50
CA GLY A 24 2.31 0.26 -10.06
C GLY A 24 2.50 -0.39 -8.69
N ILE A 25 3.57 -0.09 -7.94
CA ILE A 25 3.85 -0.69 -6.62
C ILE A 25 2.76 -0.36 -5.59
N GLY A 26 2.22 0.87 -5.59
CA GLY A 26 1.10 1.25 -4.72
C GLY A 26 -0.15 0.40 -4.96
N LYS A 27 -0.45 0.04 -6.23
CA LYS A 27 -1.57 -0.85 -6.57
C LYS A 27 -1.36 -2.25 -6.00
N LYS A 28 -0.13 -2.78 -6.05
CA LYS A 28 0.20 -4.08 -5.46
C LYS A 28 0.03 -4.06 -3.94
N LEU A 29 0.52 -3.03 -3.26
CA LEU A 29 0.36 -2.85 -1.82
C LEU A 29 -1.12 -2.78 -1.40
N LEU A 30 -1.93 -2.02 -2.13
CA LEU A 30 -3.39 -1.97 -1.92
C LEU A 30 -4.06 -3.33 -2.19
N GLY A 31 -3.57 -4.08 -3.17
CA GLY A 31 -4.01 -5.45 -3.43
C GLY A 31 -3.81 -6.34 -2.21
N PHE A 32 -2.62 -6.29 -1.59
CA PHE A 32 -2.36 -7.02 -0.36
C PHE A 32 -3.30 -6.61 0.77
N ALA A 33 -3.52 -5.31 0.98
CA ALA A 33 -4.42 -4.83 2.03
C ALA A 33 -5.84 -5.40 1.90
N LYS A 34 -6.38 -5.57 0.68
CA LYS A 34 -7.70 -6.16 0.44
C LYS A 34 -7.82 -7.63 0.86
N TYR A 35 -6.71 -8.37 0.92
CA TYR A 35 -6.72 -9.78 1.34
C TYR A 35 -6.67 -9.96 2.85
N VAL A 36 -6.23 -8.94 3.59
CA VAL A 36 -6.03 -9.00 5.04
C VAL A 36 -7.14 -8.28 5.82
N SER A 37 -8.07 -7.62 5.11
CA SER A 37 -9.23 -6.92 5.64
C SER A 37 -10.55 -7.65 5.39
#